data_AF-A0A3R7IR55-F1
#
_entry.id   AF-A0A3R7IR55-F1
#
_cell.length_a   1.000
_cell.length_b   1.000
_cell.length_c   1.000
_cell.angle_alpha   90.00
_cell.angle_beta   90.00
_cell.angle_gamma   90.00
#
_symmetry.space_group_name_H-M   'P 1'
#
loop_
_entity.id
_entity.type
_entity.pdbx_description
1 polymer ?
#
loop_
_entity_poly.entity_id
_entity_poly.type
_entity_poly.pdbx_seq_one_letter_code
_entity_poly.pdbx_strand_id
1 'polypeptide(L)'
;MPSENQAGDRRERLRCPRLVEDIGEDPARWLDQDLLSHPDRRKLVFSLIDGIDSIERIRAWRGTERKLASDRVAEKARNPLEKPRAKIMQRLEQREKWLELHGERPDRLPCGPRRPCDCCDGESEVTPEDLRERDEAAAQRLVESYQADGVDTSETSPETEASTLGAFATDGGEPQ
;
A
#
# COMPACT_ATOMS: atom_id res chain seq x y z
N MET A 1 -2.98 11.28 -31.24
CA MET A 1 -1.66 10.61 -31.12
C MET A 1 -1.73 9.69 -29.90
N PRO A 2 -1.77 8.35 -30.05
CA PRO A 2 -1.67 7.46 -28.91
C PRO A 2 -0.21 7.45 -28.43
N SER A 3 -0.01 7.63 -27.13
CA SER A 3 1.29 7.71 -26.47
C SER A 3 2.15 6.45 -26.70
N GLU A 4 3.33 6.63 -27.30
CA GLU A 4 4.37 5.59 -27.51
C GLU A 4 4.98 5.03 -26.21
N ASN A 5 4.60 5.56 -25.03
CA ASN A 5 5.10 5.08 -23.75
C ASN A 5 4.30 3.90 -23.17
N GLN A 6 3.25 3.44 -23.86
CA GLN A 6 2.60 2.17 -23.51
C GLN A 6 3.33 1.02 -24.19
N ALA A 7 4.54 0.71 -23.73
CA ALA A 7 5.06 -0.64 -23.84
C ALA A 7 4.13 -1.55 -23.04
N GLY A 8 3.06 -2.01 -23.70
CA GLY A 8 2.20 -3.08 -23.24
C GLY A 8 3.07 -4.33 -23.12
N ASP A 9 3.64 -4.51 -21.93
CA ASP A 9 4.41 -5.67 -21.52
C ASP A 9 3.47 -6.87 -21.49
N ARG A 10 3.30 -7.49 -22.66
CA ARG A 10 2.41 -8.64 -22.93
C ARG A 10 2.94 -9.92 -22.28
N ARG A 11 3.17 -9.91 -20.97
CA ARG A 11 3.43 -11.15 -20.23
C ARG A 11 2.87 -11.12 -18.83
N GLU A 12 2.28 -12.25 -18.47
CA GLU A 12 1.69 -12.46 -17.16
C GLU A 12 2.81 -12.79 -16.16
N ARG A 13 3.16 -11.82 -15.31
CA ARG A 13 4.05 -12.00 -14.15
C ARG A 13 3.52 -13.15 -13.29
N LEU A 14 4.42 -13.95 -12.71
CA LEU A 14 4.06 -14.98 -11.73
C LEU A 14 3.17 -14.35 -10.63
N ARG A 15 2.05 -15.01 -10.37
CA ARG A 15 1.10 -14.66 -9.30
C ARG A 15 1.07 -15.80 -8.29
N CYS A 16 1.11 -15.44 -7.01
CA CYS A 16 0.91 -16.37 -5.91
C CYS A 16 -0.37 -15.99 -5.14
N PRO A 17 -1.58 -16.24 -5.68
CA PRO A 17 -2.83 -15.78 -5.07
C PRO A 17 -3.05 -16.36 -3.65
N ARG A 18 -2.66 -17.62 -3.42
CA ARG A 18 -2.71 -18.21 -2.07
C ARG A 18 -1.90 -17.43 -1.03
N LEU A 19 -0.72 -16.92 -1.40
CA LEU A 19 0.07 -16.10 -0.48
C LEU A 19 -0.59 -14.76 -0.18
N VAL A 20 -1.38 -14.21 -1.10
CA VAL A 20 -2.16 -13.00 -0.82
C VAL A 20 -3.22 -13.28 0.24
N GLU A 21 -3.86 -14.45 0.18
CA GLU A 21 -4.83 -14.90 1.19
C GLU A 21 -4.15 -15.19 2.53
N ASP A 22 -3.00 -15.86 2.52
CA ASP A 22 -2.30 -16.31 3.73
C ASP A 22 -1.57 -15.16 4.47
N ILE A 23 -0.81 -14.33 3.74
CA ILE A 23 0.10 -13.32 4.34
C ILE A 23 -0.22 -11.87 3.94
N GLY A 24 -1.27 -11.65 3.15
CA GLY A 24 -1.73 -10.32 2.71
C GLY A 24 -0.92 -9.71 1.57
N GLU A 25 0.06 -10.42 1.00
CA GLU A 25 0.91 -9.88 -0.06
C GLU A 25 1.37 -10.94 -1.08
N ASP A 26 1.76 -10.49 -2.27
CA ASP A 26 2.31 -11.33 -3.34
C ASP A 26 3.82 -11.04 -3.51
N PRO A 27 4.73 -11.87 -2.96
CA PRO A 27 6.17 -11.63 -3.07
C PRO A 27 6.67 -11.64 -4.53
N ALA A 28 5.98 -12.35 -5.43
CA ALA A 28 6.36 -12.43 -6.84
C ALA A 28 6.24 -11.05 -7.53
N ARG A 29 5.40 -10.15 -7.00
CA ARG A 29 5.33 -8.74 -7.45
C ARG A 29 6.69 -8.05 -7.47
N TRP A 30 7.52 -8.34 -6.48
CA TRP A 30 8.82 -7.72 -6.29
C TRP A 30 9.95 -8.58 -6.87
N LEU A 31 9.84 -9.91 -6.72
CA LEU A 31 10.91 -10.84 -7.08
C LEU A 31 10.95 -11.19 -8.57
N ASP A 32 9.82 -11.22 -9.28
CA ASP A 32 9.73 -11.55 -10.72
C ASP A 32 10.23 -10.41 -11.65
N GLN A 33 10.85 -9.38 -11.05
CA GLN A 33 11.47 -8.29 -11.78
C GLN A 33 12.94 -8.60 -12.06
N ASP A 34 13.48 -7.97 -13.11
CA ASP A 34 14.91 -7.98 -13.37
C ASP A 34 15.64 -7.07 -12.38
N LEU A 35 16.20 -7.70 -11.35
CA LEU A 35 17.02 -7.05 -10.32
C LEU A 35 18.51 -7.02 -10.68
N LEU A 36 18.93 -7.66 -11.79
CA LEU A 36 20.32 -7.62 -12.26
C LEU A 36 20.58 -6.31 -12.98
N SER A 37 19.69 -5.92 -13.89
CA SER A 37 19.84 -4.71 -14.70
C SER A 37 19.45 -3.42 -13.98
N HIS A 38 18.76 -3.51 -12.85
CA HIS A 38 18.25 -2.34 -12.11
C HIS A 38 18.70 -2.35 -10.63
N PRO A 39 19.81 -1.67 -10.29
CA PRO A 39 20.35 -1.68 -8.93
C PRO A 39 19.40 -1.06 -7.89
N ASP A 40 18.60 -0.06 -8.25
CA ASP A 40 17.67 0.57 -7.31
C ASP A 40 16.50 -0.34 -6.95
N ARG A 41 16.04 -1.19 -7.89
CA ARG A 41 15.04 -2.24 -7.60
C ARG A 41 15.60 -3.26 -6.61
N ARG A 42 16.89 -3.60 -6.72
CA ARG A 42 17.55 -4.49 -5.76
C ARG A 42 17.59 -3.89 -4.37
N LYS A 43 17.91 -2.59 -4.25
CA LYS A 43 17.88 -1.87 -2.97
C LYS A 43 16.47 -1.88 -2.38
N LEU A 44 15.46 -1.59 -3.18
CA LEU A 44 14.06 -1.64 -2.76
C LEU A 44 13.67 -3.02 -2.21
N VAL A 45 14.02 -4.09 -2.92
CA VAL A 45 13.75 -5.47 -2.46
C VAL A 45 14.45 -5.78 -1.14
N PHE A 46 15.70 -5.32 -0.94
CA PHE A 46 16.38 -5.50 0.34
C PHE A 46 15.72 -4.70 1.47
N SER A 47 15.30 -3.46 1.22
CA SER A 47 14.55 -2.66 2.19
C SER A 47 13.21 -3.31 2.56
N LEU A 48 12.52 -3.93 1.59
CA LEU A 48 11.30 -4.70 1.87
C LEU A 48 11.60 -5.90 2.77
N ILE A 49 12.64 -6.68 2.46
CA ILE A 49 13.04 -7.84 3.29
C ILE A 49 13.39 -7.42 4.71
N ASP A 50 14.07 -6.28 4.87
CA ASP A 50 14.44 -5.75 6.19
C ASP A 50 13.22 -5.33 7.02
N GLY A 51 12.16 -4.87 6.34
CA GLY A 51 10.88 -4.51 6.95
C GLY A 51 10.00 -5.71 7.32
N ILE A 52 10.32 -6.93 6.85
CA ILE A 52 9.52 -8.12 7.19
C ILE A 52 9.69 -8.43 8.68
N ASP A 53 8.57 -8.59 9.36
CA ASP A 53 8.48 -8.74 10.81
C ASP A 53 7.85 -10.06 11.28
N SER A 54 7.46 -10.95 10.35
CA SER A 54 7.06 -12.33 10.63
C SER A 54 7.90 -13.35 9.85
N ILE A 55 8.22 -14.45 10.52
CA ILE A 55 8.91 -15.64 10.01
C ILE A 55 8.06 -16.30 8.92
N GLU A 56 6.74 -16.34 9.09
CA GLU A 56 5.81 -16.85 8.07
C GLU A 56 5.99 -16.09 6.74
N ARG A 57 5.99 -14.76 6.79
CA ARG A 57 6.20 -13.91 5.62
C ARG A 57 7.57 -14.14 5.00
N ILE A 58 8.64 -14.27 5.80
CA ILE A 58 9.98 -14.62 5.27
C ILE A 58 9.97 -15.96 4.55
N ARG A 59 9.34 -16.98 5.12
CA ARG A 59 9.28 -18.33 4.52
C ARG A 59 8.50 -18.32 3.23
N ALA A 60 7.41 -17.55 3.14
CA ALA A 60 6.66 -17.33 1.91
C ALA A 60 7.51 -16.65 0.82
N TRP A 61 8.32 -15.63 1.17
CA TRP A 61 9.27 -15.01 0.25
C TRP A 61 10.34 -15.99 -0.23
N ARG A 62 10.91 -16.79 0.66
CA ARG A 62 11.88 -17.86 0.30
C ARG A 62 11.24 -18.88 -0.64
N GLY A 63 10.00 -19.30 -0.36
CA GLY A 63 9.24 -20.21 -1.21
C GLY A 63 9.01 -19.64 -2.60
N THR A 64 8.69 -18.35 -2.69
CA THR A 64 8.46 -17.66 -3.97
C THR A 64 9.73 -17.54 -4.80
N GLU A 65 10.88 -17.20 -4.18
CA GLU A 65 12.17 -17.15 -4.88
C GLU A 65 12.58 -18.54 -5.41
N ARG A 66 12.34 -19.60 -4.62
CA ARG A 66 12.55 -20.98 -5.09
C ARG A 66 11.62 -21.34 -6.24
N LYS A 67 10.34 -20.95 -6.15
CA LYS A 67 9.37 -21.18 -7.20
C LYS A 67 9.80 -20.51 -8.51
N LEU A 68 10.22 -19.25 -8.45
CA LEU A 68 10.73 -18.50 -9.61
C LEU A 68 11.93 -19.18 -10.28
N ALA A 69 12.84 -19.77 -9.49
CA ALA A 69 13.96 -20.53 -10.04
C ALA A 69 13.56 -21.92 -10.59
N SER A 70 12.51 -22.54 -10.04
CA SER A 70 12.04 -23.86 -10.48
C SER A 70 11.05 -23.83 -11.64
N ASP A 71 10.43 -22.68 -11.90
CA ASP A 71 9.33 -22.58 -12.85
C ASP A 71 9.85 -22.75 -14.28
N ARG A 72 9.37 -23.77 -15.01
CA ARG A 72 9.73 -24.02 -16.41
C ARG A 72 9.32 -22.85 -17.33
N VAL A 73 8.41 -21.98 -16.89
CA VAL A 73 8.06 -20.73 -17.59
C VAL A 73 9.24 -19.74 -17.62
N ALA A 74 10.28 -19.97 -16.80
CA ALA A 74 11.47 -19.14 -16.69
C ALA A 74 12.27 -19.01 -17.99
N GLU A 75 12.23 -19.96 -18.93
CA GLU A 75 12.94 -19.86 -20.21
C GLU A 75 12.63 -18.56 -20.98
N LYS A 76 11.47 -17.97 -20.72
CA LYS A 76 11.05 -16.68 -21.28
C LYS A 76 10.64 -15.66 -20.20
N ALA A 77 10.94 -15.92 -18.93
CA ALA A 77 10.74 -14.94 -17.87
C ALA A 77 11.75 -13.81 -18.01
N ARG A 78 11.45 -12.65 -17.43
CA ARG A 78 12.37 -11.51 -17.43
C ARG A 78 13.67 -11.82 -16.70
N ASN A 79 13.61 -12.75 -15.76
CA ASN A 79 14.75 -13.22 -15.00
C ASN A 79 14.77 -14.76 -15.00
N PRO A 80 15.30 -15.39 -16.07
CA PRO A 80 15.48 -16.84 -16.12
C PRO A 80 16.51 -17.23 -15.05
N LEU A 81 16.06 -17.89 -13.99
CA LEU A 81 16.91 -18.31 -12.89
C LEU A 81 17.00 -19.83 -12.89
N GLU A 82 18.19 -20.38 -13.06
CA GLU A 82 18.44 -21.82 -12.84
C GLU A 82 18.44 -22.16 -11.33
N LYS A 83 18.81 -21.16 -10.50
CA LYS A 83 18.91 -21.28 -9.05
C LYS A 83 18.38 -20.01 -8.37
N PRO A 84 17.81 -20.11 -7.16
CA PRO A 84 17.44 -18.95 -6.35
C PRO A 84 18.60 -17.97 -6.21
N ARG A 85 18.33 -16.65 -6.24
CA ARG A 85 19.40 -15.65 -6.11
C ARG A 85 20.00 -15.72 -4.72
N ALA A 86 21.26 -16.15 -4.65
CA ALA A 86 21.96 -16.41 -3.39
C ALA A 86 21.93 -15.21 -2.42
N LYS A 87 22.07 -13.97 -2.92
CA LYS A 87 22.03 -12.77 -2.07
C LYS A 87 20.66 -12.51 -1.44
N ILE A 88 19.57 -12.77 -2.17
CA ILE A 88 18.20 -12.61 -1.65
C ILE A 88 17.95 -13.71 -0.61
N MET A 89 18.29 -14.95 -0.94
CA MET A 89 18.16 -16.08 -0.01
C MET A 89 18.97 -15.86 1.28
N GLN A 90 20.21 -15.40 1.16
CA GLN A 90 21.06 -15.07 2.31
C GLN A 90 20.45 -13.95 3.16
N ARG A 91 19.89 -12.91 2.55
CA ARG A 91 19.27 -11.80 3.30
C ARG A 91 18.01 -12.25 4.04
N LEU A 92 17.17 -13.05 3.38
CA LEU A 92 15.99 -13.68 4.00
C LEU A 92 16.40 -14.55 5.20
N GLU A 93 17.46 -15.35 5.07
CA GLU A 93 17.96 -16.18 6.16
C GLU A 93 18.57 -15.37 7.32
N GLN A 94 19.28 -14.28 7.02
CA GLN A 94 19.76 -13.36 8.05
C GLN A 94 18.59 -12.74 8.82
N ARG A 95 17.52 -12.34 8.11
CA ARG A 95 16.33 -11.77 8.73
C ARG A 95 15.56 -12.80 9.54
N GLU A 96 15.40 -14.02 9.05
CA GLU A 96 14.76 -15.13 9.79
C GLU A 96 15.48 -15.37 11.12
N LYS A 97 16.81 -15.51 11.09
CA LYS A 97 17.62 -15.66 12.30
C LYS A 97 17.48 -14.48 13.26
N TRP A 98 17.36 -13.26 12.74
CA TRP A 98 17.15 -12.09 13.57
C TRP A 98 15.80 -12.15 14.28
N LEU A 99 14.72 -12.54 13.58
CA LEU A 99 13.38 -12.71 14.18
C LEU A 99 13.33 -13.87 15.16
N GLU A 100 14.02 -14.99 14.88
CA GLU A 100 14.14 -16.11 15.83
C GLU A 100 14.82 -15.67 17.14
N LEU A 101 15.79 -14.76 17.06
CA LEU A 101 16.53 -14.26 18.22
C LEU A 101 15.80 -13.14 18.99
N HIS A 102 15.13 -12.23 18.29
CA HIS A 102 14.51 -11.03 18.90
C HIS A 102 12.99 -11.12 19.05
N GLY A 103 12.37 -12.14 18.48
CA GLY A 103 10.92 -12.28 18.36
C GLY A 103 10.35 -11.57 17.13
N GLU A 104 9.13 -11.96 16.77
CA GLU A 104 8.31 -11.31 15.73
C GLU A 104 7.63 -10.06 16.27
N ARG A 105 7.29 -9.11 15.39
CA ARG A 105 6.43 -8.00 15.78
C ARG A 105 4.99 -8.51 15.88
N PRO A 106 4.25 -8.21 16.96
CA PRO A 106 2.84 -8.56 17.03
C PRO A 106 2.02 -7.77 15.98
N ASP A 107 1.07 -8.43 15.32
CA ASP A 107 0.21 -7.84 14.27
C ASP A 107 -0.52 -6.58 14.73
N ARG A 108 -0.88 -6.56 16.01
CA ARG A 108 -1.35 -5.38 16.70
C ARG A 108 -0.36 -5.11 17.81
N LEU A 109 0.23 -3.92 17.83
CA LEU A 109 0.84 -3.45 19.07
C LEU A 109 -0.26 -3.54 20.13
N PRO A 110 0.00 -4.15 21.30
CA PRO A 110 -0.89 -3.95 22.42
C PRO A 110 -1.11 -2.44 22.54
N CYS A 111 -2.30 -2.02 22.95
CA CYS A 111 -2.53 -0.64 23.36
C CYS A 111 -1.52 -0.36 24.47
N GLY A 112 -0.31 0.06 24.09
CA GLY A 112 0.68 0.54 25.02
C GLY A 112 0.05 1.75 25.69
N PRO A 113 0.47 2.08 26.91
CA PRO A 113 0.11 3.38 27.43
C PRO A 113 0.52 4.38 26.36
N ARG A 114 -0.46 5.06 25.73
CA ARG A 114 -0.16 6.35 25.10
C ARG A 114 0.66 7.08 26.16
N ARG A 115 1.76 7.72 25.77
CA ARG A 115 2.44 8.65 26.68
C ARG A 115 1.32 9.44 27.36
N PRO A 116 1.15 9.39 28.69
CA PRO A 116 0.05 10.07 29.34
C PRO A 116 0.14 11.51 28.87
N CYS A 117 -0.80 11.92 28.02
CA CYS A 117 -1.00 13.34 27.83
C CYS A 117 -1.95 13.72 28.95
N ASP A 118 -1.73 14.88 29.55
CA ASP A 118 -2.66 15.48 30.51
C ASP A 118 -4.08 15.64 29.93
N CYS A 119 -4.24 15.43 28.61
CA CYS A 119 -5.49 15.44 27.87
C CYS A 119 -6.28 14.12 27.84
N CYS A 120 -5.70 12.99 28.28
CA CYS A 120 -6.31 11.65 28.15
C CYS A 120 -6.49 10.90 29.49
N ASP A 121 -6.32 11.58 30.62
CA ASP A 121 -6.60 11.02 31.95
C ASP A 121 -8.12 10.79 32.09
N GLY A 122 -8.57 9.57 31.76
CA GLY A 122 -9.96 9.14 31.91
C GLY A 122 -10.51 8.22 30.81
N GLU A 123 -9.79 8.02 29.71
CA GLU A 123 -10.29 7.22 28.56
C GLU A 123 -10.02 5.70 28.70
N SER A 124 -9.47 5.24 29.81
CA SER A 124 -9.11 3.82 30.03
C SER A 124 -10.31 2.87 30.22
N GLU A 125 -11.53 3.42 30.34
CA GLU A 125 -12.76 2.65 30.52
C GLU A 125 -13.68 2.68 29.29
N VAL A 126 -13.27 3.38 28.22
CA VAL A 126 -14.11 3.53 27.02
C VAL A 126 -14.04 2.25 26.20
N THR A 127 -15.15 1.52 26.17
CA THR A 127 -15.31 0.30 25.37
C THR A 127 -15.54 0.64 23.89
N PRO A 128 -15.36 -0.33 22.96
CA PRO A 128 -15.72 -0.13 21.56
C PRO A 128 -17.21 0.19 21.34
N GLU A 129 -18.08 -0.20 22.27
CA GLU A 129 -19.51 0.10 22.24
C GLU A 129 -19.76 1.58 22.59
N ASP A 130 -19.07 2.10 23.61
CA ASP A 130 -19.15 3.52 23.99
C ASP A 130 -18.67 4.46 22.87
N LEU A 131 -17.66 4.05 22.09
CA LEU A 131 -17.19 4.82 20.93
C LEU A 131 -18.24 4.85 19.81
N ARG A 132 -18.91 3.71 19.54
CA ARG A 132 -19.99 3.66 18.53
C ARG A 132 -21.16 4.54 18.94
N GLU A 133 -21.55 4.50 20.21
CA GLU A 133 -22.63 5.35 20.73
C GLU A 133 -22.28 6.85 20.62
N ARG A 134 -21.03 7.23 20.92
CA ARG A 134 -20.54 8.61 20.73
C ARG A 134 -20.59 9.05 19.26
N ASP A 135 -20.16 8.19 18.35
CA ASP A 135 -20.17 8.46 16.91
C ASP A 135 -21.60 8.59 16.37
N GLU A 136 -22.52 7.72 16.81
CA GLU A 136 -23.95 7.80 16.49
C GLU A 136 -24.59 9.08 17.02
N ALA A 137 -24.29 9.46 18.27
CA ALA A 137 -24.77 10.71 18.86
C ALA A 137 -24.18 11.95 18.16
N ALA A 138 -22.94 11.89 17.68
CA ALA A 138 -22.34 12.95 16.87
C ALA A 138 -23.01 13.06 15.50
N ALA A 139 -23.30 11.92 14.85
CA ALA A 139 -24.02 11.88 13.58
C ALA A 139 -25.46 12.41 13.72
N GLN A 140 -26.17 12.03 14.78
CA GLN A 140 -27.52 12.54 15.08
C GLN A 140 -27.51 14.04 15.29
N ARG A 141 -26.56 14.58 16.07
CA ARG A 141 -26.43 16.04 16.24
C ARG A 141 -26.15 16.75 14.91
N LEU A 142 -25.35 16.17 14.02
CA LEU A 142 -25.11 16.73 12.68
C LEU A 142 -26.38 16.75 11.83
N VAL A 143 -27.19 15.69 11.91
CA VAL A 143 -28.49 15.61 11.23
C VAL A 143 -29.50 16.58 11.83
N GLU A 144 -29.54 16.73 13.16
CA GLU A 144 -30.44 17.64 13.87
C GLU A 144 -30.07 19.12 13.66
N SER A 145 -28.78 19.43 13.60
CA SER A 145 -28.26 20.77 13.30
C SER A 145 -28.24 21.09 11.81
N TYR A 146 -28.56 20.12 10.94
CA TYR A 146 -28.74 20.37 9.53
C TYR A 146 -30.00 21.22 9.32
N GLN A 147 -29.79 22.53 9.23
CA GLN A 147 -30.78 23.43 8.68
C GLN A 147 -30.70 23.33 7.15
N ALA A 148 -31.78 22.85 6.54
CA ALA A 148 -31.98 22.91 5.11
C ALA A 148 -32.30 24.34 4.65
N ASP A 149 -31.51 25.33 5.09
CA ASP A 149 -31.43 26.60 4.41
C ASP A 149 -30.56 26.34 3.18
N GLY A 150 -31.21 25.80 2.15
CA GLY A 150 -30.63 25.77 0.82
C GLY A 150 -30.12 27.18 0.52
N VAL A 151 -28.84 27.29 0.17
CA VAL A 151 -28.30 28.53 -0.36
C VAL A 151 -29.24 28.98 -1.47
N ASP A 152 -29.93 30.10 -1.28
CA ASP A 152 -30.84 30.64 -2.27
C ASP A 152 -29.98 31.13 -3.44
N THR A 153 -29.82 30.28 -4.44
CA THR A 153 -29.11 30.60 -5.68
C THR A 153 -29.94 31.47 -6.62
N SER A 154 -31.15 31.91 -6.22
CA SER A 154 -31.95 32.81 -7.05
C SER A 154 -31.35 34.21 -7.18
N GLU A 155 -30.41 34.58 -6.29
CA GLU A 155 -29.66 35.85 -6.34
C GLU A 155 -28.19 35.69 -6.81
N THR A 156 -27.84 34.66 -7.58
CA THR A 156 -26.57 34.73 -8.32
C THR A 156 -26.65 35.84 -9.35
N SER A 157 -26.06 36.99 -9.03
CA SER A 157 -25.84 38.09 -9.98
C SER A 157 -25.19 37.57 -11.27
N PRO A 158 -25.56 38.08 -12.46
CA PRO A 158 -24.92 37.71 -13.73
C PRO A 158 -23.40 37.95 -13.75
N GLU A 159 -22.86 38.79 -12.85
CA GLU A 159 -21.40 38.93 -12.66
C GLU A 159 -20.73 37.64 -12.16
N THR A 160 -21.40 36.87 -11.31
CA THR A 160 -20.84 35.67 -10.67
C THR A 160 -20.83 34.47 -11.62
N GLU A 161 -21.84 34.36 -12.50
CA GLU A 161 -21.86 33.36 -13.57
C GLU A 161 -20.77 33.60 -14.61
N ALA A 162 -20.53 34.87 -15.00
CA ALA A 162 -19.47 35.23 -15.93
C ALA A 162 -18.07 34.95 -15.37
N SER A 163 -17.86 35.19 -14.07
CA SER A 163 -16.55 34.98 -13.43
C SER A 163 -16.18 33.51 -13.24
N THR A 164 -17.14 32.59 -13.19
CA THR A 164 -16.88 31.15 -12.99
C THR A 164 -16.73 30.38 -14.30
N LEU A 165 -17.40 30.80 -15.38
CA LEU A 165 -17.26 30.18 -16.70
C LEU A 165 -16.09 30.71 -17.54
N GLY A 166 -15.57 31.92 -17.26
CA GLY A 166 -14.49 32.53 -18.04
C GLY A 166 -13.06 32.09 -17.69
N ALA A 167 -12.84 31.47 -16.51
CA ALA A 167 -11.49 31.20 -16.01
C ALA A 167 -10.91 29.83 -16.40
N PHE A 168 -11.69 28.93 -17.00
CA PHE A 168 -11.27 27.55 -17.29
C PHE A 168 -11.20 27.19 -18.78
N ALA A 169 -11.38 28.15 -19.70
CA ALA A 169 -11.52 27.88 -21.14
C ALA A 169 -10.47 28.53 -22.06
N THR A 170 -9.34 29.05 -21.55
CA THR A 170 -8.25 29.57 -22.40
C THR A 170 -6.87 29.19 -21.87
N ASP A 171 -6.47 27.92 -22.04
CA ASP A 171 -5.08 27.59 -22.28
C ASP A 171 -5.03 26.43 -23.30
N GLY A 172 -5.25 26.83 -24.56
CA GLY A 172 -5.29 25.94 -25.71
C GLY A 172 -4.38 26.50 -26.81
N GLY A 173 -3.09 26.19 -26.71
CA GLY A 173 -2.16 26.02 -27.83
C GLY A 173 -1.77 27.27 -28.63
N GLU A 174 -0.58 27.81 -28.38
CA GLU A 174 0.13 28.66 -29.35
C GLU A 174 0.97 27.79 -30.31
N PRO A 175 0.83 27.99 -31.63
CA PRO A 175 1.82 27.60 -32.61
C PRO A 175 2.62 28.85 -33.05
N GLN A 176 3.91 28.88 -32.75
CA GLN A 176 4.93 29.58 -33.54
C GLN A 176 6.31 28.96 -33.30
#